data_AF-A0A368DBX0-F1
#
_entry.id   AF-A0A368DBX0-F1
#
_cell.length_a   1.000
_cell.length_b   1.000
_cell.length_c   1.000
_cell.angle_alpha   90.00
_cell.angle_beta   90.00
_cell.angle_gamma   90.00
#
_symmetry.space_group_name_H-M   'P 1'
#
loop_
_entity.id
_entity.type
_entity.pdbx_description
1 polymer ?
#
loop_
_entity_poly.entity_id
_entity_poly.type
_entity_poly.pdbx_seq_one_letter_code
_entity_poly.pdbx_strand_id
1 'polypeptide(L)'
;MDVYKFYQRQFLASIFKNVKIFINLDMTVLIVLLITSLSYIGIAFLVNEKNAKYLLSGYNTMSEPEKEKFDIKSYLIFFKKYWINIGVTSSLVTCFSFLLFSELIMLIAHALVVTIPIPYFIYKSNKDFKRN
;
A
#
# COMPACT_ATOMS: atom_id res chain seq x y z
N MET A 1 8.62 -37.18 40.21
CA MET A 1 8.35 -36.50 38.93
C MET A 1 9.60 -36.62 38.08
N ASP A 2 9.55 -37.35 36.96
CA ASP A 2 10.77 -37.69 36.18
C ASP A 2 11.40 -36.44 35.57
N VAL A 3 12.68 -36.21 35.87
CA VAL A 3 13.50 -35.12 35.32
C VAL A 3 13.41 -35.08 33.79
N TYR A 4 13.35 -36.24 33.14
CA TYR A 4 13.16 -36.37 31.70
C TYR A 4 11.85 -35.73 31.19
N LYS A 5 10.72 -35.98 31.88
CA LYS A 5 9.42 -35.37 31.54
C LYS A 5 9.42 -33.86 31.73
N PHE A 6 10.22 -33.34 32.66
CA PHE A 6 10.39 -31.90 32.85
C PHE A 6 11.13 -31.25 31.67
N TYR A 7 12.27 -31.80 31.25
CA TYR A 7 13.00 -31.29 30.07
C TYR A 7 12.19 -31.40 28.79
N GLN A 8 11.47 -32.51 28.59
CA GLN A 8 10.62 -32.71 27.42
C GLN A 8 9.48 -31.67 27.36
N ARG A 9 8.86 -31.34 28.51
CA ARG A 9 7.85 -30.27 28.59
C ARG A 9 8.42 -28.89 28.31
N GLN A 10 9.60 -28.55 28.84
CA GLN A 10 10.24 -27.26 28.53
C GLN A 10 10.60 -27.13 27.04
N PHE A 11 11.12 -28.20 26.44
CA PHE A 11 11.46 -28.23 25.01
C PHE A 11 10.22 -28.02 24.14
N LEU A 12 9.15 -28.77 24.41
CA LEU A 12 7.87 -28.60 23.70
C LEU A 12 7.29 -27.20 23.89
N ALA A 13 7.31 -26.65 25.11
CA ALA A 13 6.84 -25.30 25.39
C ALA A 13 7.65 -24.23 24.61
N SER A 14 8.96 -24.43 24.44
CA SER A 14 9.82 -23.57 23.62
C SER A 14 9.42 -23.62 22.13
N ILE A 15 9.16 -24.82 21.59
CA ILE A 15 8.68 -24.99 20.22
C ILE A 15 7.34 -24.27 20.01
N PHE A 16 6.36 -24.51 20.89
CA PHE A 16 5.04 -23.85 20.79
C PHE A 16 5.14 -22.33 20.92
N LYS A 17 6.03 -21.83 21.79
CA LYS A 17 6.29 -20.40 21.92
C LYS A 17 6.85 -19.81 20.62
N ASN A 18 7.83 -20.48 19.99
CA ASN A 18 8.43 -20.03 18.73
C ASN A 18 7.43 -20.06 17.56
N VAL A 19 6.62 -21.12 17.44
CA VAL A 19 5.56 -21.21 16.43
C VAL A 19 4.51 -20.10 16.63
N LYS A 20 4.10 -19.83 17.87
CA LYS A 20 3.16 -18.76 18.19
C LYS A 20 3.73 -17.37 17.89
N ILE A 21 5.02 -17.16 18.14
CA ILE A 21 5.71 -15.90 17.77
C ILE A 21 5.72 -15.71 16.25
N PHE A 22 6.02 -16.77 15.48
CA PHE A 22 6.04 -16.72 14.02
C PHE A 22 4.67 -16.37 13.44
N ILE A 23 3.61 -17.05 13.88
CA ILE A 23 2.21 -16.76 13.46
C ILE A 23 1.81 -15.32 13.82
N ASN A 24 2.21 -14.83 14.99
CA ASN A 24 1.91 -13.45 15.39
C ASN A 24 2.64 -12.42 14.52
N LEU A 25 3.84 -12.73 14.03
CA LEU A 25 4.61 -11.84 13.17
C LEU A 25 3.94 -11.72 11.78
N ASP A 26 3.62 -12.85 11.16
CA ASP A 26 2.94 -12.88 9.85
C ASP A 26 1.61 -12.11 9.89
N MET A 27 0.83 -12.29 10.97
CA MET A 27 -0.43 -11.56 11.19
C MET A 27 -0.22 -10.06 11.41
N THR A 28 0.85 -9.67 12.09
CA THR A 28 1.19 -8.26 12.29
C THR A 28 1.54 -7.60 10.95
N VAL A 29 2.38 -8.25 10.15
CA VAL A 29 2.76 -7.74 8.83
C VAL A 29 1.55 -7.64 7.91
N LEU A 30 0.67 -8.64 7.90
CA LEU A 30 -0.59 -8.60 7.15
C LEU A 30 -1.41 -7.36 7.49
N ILE A 31 -1.66 -7.11 8.79
CA ILE A 31 -2.46 -5.96 9.24
C ILE A 31 -1.81 -4.64 8.81
N VAL A 32 -0.49 -4.50 8.97
CA VAL A 32 0.26 -3.30 8.56
C VAL A 32 0.13 -3.06 7.06
N LEU A 33 0.28 -4.09 6.23
CA LEU A 33 0.13 -3.97 4.79
C LEU A 33 -1.30 -3.63 4.37
N LEU A 34 -2.32 -4.16 5.04
CA LEU A 34 -3.73 -3.81 4.77
C LEU A 34 -4.06 -2.37 5.18
N ILE A 35 -3.54 -1.89 6.31
CA ILE A 35 -3.66 -0.47 6.70
C ILE A 35 -2.94 0.42 5.67
N THR A 36 -1.77 -0.02 5.20
CA THR A 36 -1.03 0.69 4.15
C THR A 36 -1.86 0.77 2.86
N SER A 37 -2.47 -0.34 2.42
CA SER A 37 -3.39 -0.35 1.28
C SER A 37 -4.59 0.58 1.47
N LEU A 38 -5.16 0.61 2.68
CA LEU A 38 -6.27 1.51 3.01
C LEU A 38 -5.84 2.98 2.94
N SER A 39 -4.59 3.30 3.31
CA SER A 39 -4.07 4.67 3.20
C SER A 39 -4.04 5.16 1.75
N TYR A 40 -3.75 4.29 0.78
CA TYR A 40 -3.83 4.62 -0.65
C TYR A 40 -5.25 4.97 -1.08
N ILE A 41 -6.26 4.22 -0.62
CA ILE A 41 -7.66 4.56 -0.85
C ILE A 41 -7.99 5.91 -0.18
N GLY A 42 -7.48 6.13 1.04
CA GLY A 42 -7.60 7.41 1.74
C GLY A 42 -7.09 8.60 0.90
N ILE A 43 -5.91 8.47 0.29
CA ILE A 43 -5.33 9.50 -0.60
C ILE A 43 -6.31 9.86 -1.73
N ALA A 44 -6.99 8.87 -2.32
CA ALA A 44 -7.96 9.11 -3.40
C ALA A 44 -9.09 10.07 -2.96
N PHE A 45 -9.54 9.97 -1.71
CA PHE A 45 -10.66 10.78 -1.21
C PHE A 45 -10.22 12.07 -0.51
N LEU A 46 -9.00 12.12 0.03
CA LEU A 46 -8.45 13.32 0.66
C LEU A 46 -8.20 14.44 -0.33
N VAL A 47 -7.80 14.13 -1.57
CA VAL A 47 -7.50 15.13 -2.61
C VAL A 47 -8.76 15.45 -3.43
N ASN A 48 -9.11 16.73 -3.50
CA ASN A 48 -10.24 17.26 -4.24
C ASN A 48 -9.95 18.67 -4.79
N GLU A 49 -10.87 19.23 -5.57
CA GLU A 49 -10.68 20.55 -6.23
C GLU A 49 -10.36 21.67 -5.23
N LYS A 50 -10.91 21.64 -4.02
CA LYS A 50 -10.74 22.71 -3.02
C LYS A 50 -9.34 22.72 -2.40
N ASN A 51 -8.70 21.56 -2.28
CA ASN A 51 -7.41 21.41 -1.62
C ASN A 51 -6.27 20.96 -2.55
N ALA A 52 -6.57 20.68 -3.82
CA ALA A 52 -5.60 20.29 -4.84
C ALA A 52 -4.39 21.24 -4.92
N LYS A 53 -4.63 22.56 -4.80
CA LYS A 53 -3.56 23.57 -4.80
C LYS A 53 -2.54 23.44 -3.67
N TYR A 54 -2.88 22.72 -2.60
CA TYR A 54 -1.97 22.45 -1.48
C TYR A 54 -1.40 21.03 -1.52
N LEU A 55 -2.18 20.05 -1.98
CA LEU A 55 -1.84 18.63 -1.87
C LEU A 55 -1.22 18.01 -3.14
N LEU A 56 -1.42 18.62 -4.31
CA LEU A 56 -0.84 18.17 -5.56
C LEU A 56 0.35 19.04 -5.91
N SER A 57 1.58 18.55 -5.68
CA SER A 57 2.81 19.32 -5.88
C SER A 57 2.91 19.94 -7.27
N GLY A 58 2.60 19.18 -8.33
CA GLY A 58 2.62 19.70 -9.70
C GLY A 58 1.62 20.83 -9.96
N TYR A 59 0.45 20.79 -9.31
CA TYR A 59 -0.58 21.83 -9.43
C TYR A 59 -0.29 23.02 -8.50
N ASN A 60 0.29 22.77 -7.32
CA ASN A 60 0.74 23.80 -6.38
C ASN A 60 1.81 24.71 -7.00
N THR A 61 2.76 24.13 -7.74
CA THR A 61 3.86 24.86 -8.38
C THR A 61 3.46 25.61 -9.65
N MET A 62 2.26 25.40 -10.18
CA MET A 62 1.76 26.14 -11.34
C MET A 62 1.48 27.60 -10.98
N SER A 63 1.78 28.50 -11.90
CA SER A 63 1.28 29.88 -11.86
C SER A 63 -0.24 29.92 -12.00
N GLU A 64 -0.89 31.00 -11.57
CA GLU A 64 -2.36 31.13 -11.69
C GLU A 64 -2.87 30.97 -13.14
N PRO A 65 -2.23 31.55 -14.17
CA PRO A 65 -2.65 31.33 -15.57
C PRO A 65 -2.51 29.87 -16.04
N GLU A 66 -1.56 29.10 -15.50
CA GLU A 66 -1.41 27.68 -15.78
C GLU A 66 -2.49 26.86 -15.07
N LYS A 67 -2.81 27.20 -13.82
CA LYS A 67 -3.89 26.54 -13.05
C LYS A 67 -5.25 26.73 -13.70
N GLU A 68 -5.53 27.90 -14.28
CA GLU A 68 -6.77 28.18 -15.00
C GLU A 68 -6.93 27.34 -16.26
N LYS A 69 -5.83 26.98 -16.92
CA LYS A 69 -5.82 26.13 -18.13
C LYS A 69 -5.76 24.64 -17.81
N PHE A 70 -5.39 24.27 -16.59
CA PHE A 70 -5.26 22.89 -16.17
C PHE A 70 -6.63 22.25 -15.92
N ASP A 71 -6.91 21.14 -16.60
CA ASP A 71 -8.13 20.36 -16.37
C ASP A 71 -8.05 19.55 -15.06
N ILE A 72 -8.22 20.26 -13.94
CA ILE A 72 -8.15 19.68 -12.60
C ILE A 72 -9.22 18.62 -12.36
N LYS A 73 -10.39 18.75 -12.98
CA LYS A 73 -11.51 17.81 -12.79
C LYS A 73 -11.17 16.46 -13.37
N SER A 74 -10.75 16.42 -14.64
CA SER A 74 -10.35 15.18 -15.29
C SER A 74 -9.11 14.58 -14.63
N TYR A 75 -8.15 15.40 -14.19
CA TYR A 75 -6.97 14.93 -13.45
C TYR A 75 -7.36 14.23 -12.14
N LEU A 76 -8.27 14.82 -11.36
CA LEU A 76 -8.71 14.24 -10.09
C LEU A 76 -9.49 12.93 -10.28
N ILE A 77 -10.26 12.78 -11.37
CA ILE A 77 -10.91 11.50 -11.72
C ILE A 77 -9.84 10.43 -11.99
N PHE A 78 -8.83 10.77 -12.79
CA PHE A 78 -7.70 9.87 -13.07
C PHE A 78 -6.92 9.51 -11.79
N PHE A 79 -6.58 10.51 -10.97
CA PHE A 79 -5.88 10.36 -9.70
C PHE A 79 -6.63 9.41 -8.75
N LYS A 80 -7.94 9.64 -8.58
CA LYS A 80 -8.80 8.78 -7.74
C LYS A 80 -8.80 7.34 -8.21
N LYS A 81 -9.02 7.13 -9.51
CA LYS A 81 -9.04 5.80 -10.09
C LYS A 81 -7.71 5.08 -9.90
N TYR A 82 -6.60 5.78 -10.06
CA TYR A 82 -5.27 5.23 -9.83
C TYR A 82 -5.09 4.75 -8.38
N TRP A 83 -5.32 5.63 -7.41
CA TRP A 83 -5.08 5.31 -5.99
C TRP A 83 -6.05 4.26 -5.42
N ILE A 84 -7.31 4.27 -5.86
CA ILE A 84 -8.27 3.19 -5.53
C ILE A 84 -7.78 1.86 -6.09
N ASN A 85 -7.34 1.82 -7.36
CA ASN A 85 -6.83 0.59 -7.96
C ASN A 85 -5.59 0.07 -7.24
N ILE A 86 -4.66 0.95 -6.84
CA ILE A 86 -3.48 0.57 -6.04
C ILE A 86 -3.91 0.00 -4.69
N GLY A 87 -4.80 0.66 -3.97
CA GLY A 87 -5.30 0.19 -2.67
C GLY A 87 -5.99 -1.17 -2.75
N VAL A 88 -6.90 -1.35 -3.70
CA VAL A 88 -7.62 -2.62 -3.90
C VAL A 88 -6.67 -3.74 -4.34
N THR A 89 -5.83 -3.49 -5.36
CA THR A 89 -4.95 -4.52 -5.92
C THR A 89 -3.87 -4.93 -4.91
N SER A 90 -3.27 -3.99 -4.19
CA SER A 90 -2.30 -4.31 -3.13
C SER A 90 -2.93 -5.10 -1.98
N SER A 91 -4.17 -4.78 -1.58
CA SER A 91 -4.90 -5.54 -0.57
C SER A 91 -5.14 -6.99 -1.01
N LEU A 92 -5.60 -7.18 -2.25
CA LEU A 92 -5.88 -8.52 -2.81
C LEU A 92 -4.59 -9.36 -2.93
N VAL A 93 -3.51 -8.76 -3.44
CA VAL A 93 -2.22 -9.45 -3.56
C VAL A 93 -1.65 -9.79 -2.19
N THR A 94 -1.74 -8.89 -1.20
CA THR A 94 -1.32 -9.20 0.17
C THR A 94 -2.11 -10.35 0.77
N CYS A 95 -3.44 -10.33 0.69
CA CYS A 95 -4.28 -11.42 1.19
C CYS A 95 -3.95 -12.75 0.49
N PHE A 96 -3.81 -12.74 -0.83
CA PHE A 96 -3.47 -13.93 -1.60
C PHE A 96 -2.08 -14.47 -1.24
N SER A 97 -1.08 -13.58 -1.12
CA SER A 97 0.27 -13.97 -0.77
C SER A 97 0.41 -14.47 0.66
N PHE A 98 -0.34 -13.90 1.60
CA PHE A 98 -0.41 -14.38 2.98
C PHE A 98 -0.90 -15.83 3.06
N LEU A 99 -1.83 -16.24 2.20
CA LEU A 99 -2.39 -17.59 2.21
C LEU A 99 -1.46 -18.64 1.58
N LEU A 100 -0.53 -18.24 0.71
CA LEU A 100 0.18 -19.17 -0.18
C LEU A 100 1.71 -19.12 -0.07
N PHE A 101 2.27 -18.05 0.48
CA PHE A 101 3.71 -17.80 0.45
C PHE A 101 4.25 -17.33 1.81
N SER A 102 5.58 -17.22 1.91
CA SER A 102 6.25 -16.68 3.09
C SER A 102 6.06 -15.17 3.23
N GLU A 103 6.28 -14.65 4.45
CA GLU A 103 6.24 -13.21 4.75
C GLU A 103 7.09 -12.38 3.78
N LEU A 104 8.32 -12.82 3.48
CA LEU A 104 9.22 -12.13 2.55
C LEU A 104 8.60 -12.00 1.15
N ILE A 105 7.97 -13.07 0.64
CA ILE A 105 7.32 -13.04 -0.67
C ILE A 105 6.10 -12.13 -0.63
N MET A 106 5.31 -12.14 0.45
CA MET A 106 4.19 -11.22 0.65
C MET A 106 4.63 -9.75 0.62
N LEU A 107 5.72 -9.41 1.33
CA LEU A 107 6.30 -8.08 1.35
C LEU A 107 6.77 -7.63 -0.05
N ILE A 108 7.52 -8.49 -0.75
CA ILE A 108 7.99 -8.22 -2.11
C ILE A 108 6.80 -8.04 -3.07
N ALA A 109 5.82 -8.93 -3.02
CA ALA A 109 4.65 -8.87 -3.89
C ALA A 109 3.84 -7.57 -3.69
N HIS A 110 3.61 -7.18 -2.43
CA HIS A 110 2.95 -5.91 -2.11
C HIS A 110 3.74 -4.71 -2.66
N ALA A 111 5.06 -4.67 -2.42
CA ALA A 111 5.92 -3.59 -2.88
C ALA A 111 5.92 -3.44 -4.42
N LEU A 112 5.97 -4.55 -5.15
CA LEU A 112 5.94 -4.54 -6.62
C LEU A 112 4.61 -4.00 -7.16
N VAL A 113 3.48 -4.40 -6.57
CA VAL A 113 2.14 -3.92 -6.97
C VAL A 113 2.01 -2.41 -6.79
N VAL A 114 2.61 -1.84 -5.74
CA VAL A 114 2.57 -0.40 -5.48
C VAL A 114 3.54 0.36 -6.39
N THR A 115 4.74 -0.18 -6.63
CA THR A 115 5.84 0.58 -7.28
C THR A 115 5.82 0.50 -8.81
N ILE A 116 5.57 -0.67 -9.39
CA ILE A 116 5.57 -0.88 -10.85
C ILE A 116 4.60 0.07 -11.58
N PRO A 117 3.39 0.37 -11.06
CA PRO A 117 2.46 1.27 -11.75
C PRO A 117 2.82 2.77 -11.66
N ILE A 118 3.74 3.18 -10.78
CA ILE A 118 4.09 4.60 -10.58
C ILE A 118 4.66 5.23 -11.87
N PRO A 119 5.62 4.61 -12.58
CA PRO A 119 6.07 5.12 -13.88
C PRO A 119 4.92 5.37 -14.87
N TYR A 120 3.94 4.47 -14.95
CA TYR A 120 2.76 4.66 -15.81
C TYR A 120 1.91 5.86 -15.36
N PHE A 121 1.68 6.01 -14.06
CA PHE A 121 0.95 7.14 -13.50
C PHE A 121 1.61 8.47 -13.83
N ILE A 122 2.94 8.55 -13.69
CA ILE A 122 3.72 9.76 -14.00
C ILE A 122 3.68 10.05 -15.50
N TYR A 123 3.93 9.04 -16.35
CA TYR A 123 3.89 9.18 -17.80
C TYR A 123 2.53 9.71 -18.26
N LYS A 124 1.44 9.09 -17.80
CA LYS A 124 0.08 9.49 -18.19
C LYS A 124 -0.32 10.85 -17.61
N SER A 125 0.05 11.15 -16.36
CA SER A 125 -0.13 12.47 -15.77
C SER A 125 0.53 13.56 -16.62
N ASN A 126 1.77 13.33 -17.04
CA ASN A 126 2.52 14.30 -17.84
C ASN A 126 2.01 14.40 -19.28
N LYS A 127 1.66 13.28 -19.91
CA LYS A 127 1.20 13.28 -21.29
C LYS A 127 -0.19 13.92 -21.46
N ASP A 128 -1.11 13.60 -20.56
CA ASP A 128 -2.52 13.94 -20.74
C ASP A 128 -2.88 15.27 -20.06
N PHE A 129 -2.14 15.67 -19.01
CA PHE A 129 -2.51 16.83 -18.17
C PHE A 129 -1.43 17.89 -18.04
N LYS A 130 -0.15 17.57 -18.26
CA LYS A 130 0.90 18.58 -18.38
C LYS A 130 0.92 19.03 -19.84
N ARG A 131 0.57 20.29 -20.12
CA ARG A 131 0.73 20.88 -21.46
C ARG A 131 1.92 21.82 -21.47
N ASN A 132 2.70 21.69 -22.55
CA ASN A 132 3.61 22.70 -23.08
C ASN A 132 2.91 24.06 -23.18
#